data_AF-X1IUK0-F1
#
_entry.id   AF-X1IUK0-F1
#
_cell.length_a   1.000
_cell.length_b   1.000
_cell.length_c   1.000
_cell.angle_alpha   90.00
_cell.angle_beta   90.00
_cell.angle_gamma   90.00
#
_symmetry.space_group_name_H-M   'P 1'
#
loop_
_entity.id
_entity.type
_entity.pdbx_description
1 polymer ?
#
loop_
_entity_poly.entity_id
_entity_poly.type
_entity_poly.pdbx_seq_one_letter_code
_entity_poly.pdbx_strand_id
1 'polypeptide(L)'
;MLFTKDIEVTANKLASSPKEEIITIAHGIITWLSVTFPSGCNGMVHCVVLHHEHQIAPSTEGMTMKGNRTPIEWNEFYESYQPPYELKARLWSPGTGYAHTVTIRVAVLPKSVVAPLTGIAPMFTKFFKLLGVK
;
A
#
# COMPACT_ATOMS: atom_id res chain seq x y z
N MET A 1 -7.81 5.55 -9.72
CA MET A 1 -8.84 5.65 -8.66
C MET A 1 -8.14 5.69 -7.32
N LEU A 2 -8.60 6.51 -6.37
CA LEU A 2 -8.07 6.59 -5.01
C LEU A 2 -9.09 5.96 -4.03
N PHE A 3 -8.62 5.02 -3.22
CA PHE A 3 -9.38 4.38 -2.16
C PHE A 3 -8.84 4.86 -0.81
N THR A 4 -9.71 5.03 0.18
CA THR A 4 -9.33 5.47 1.53
C THR A 4 -10.14 4.69 2.55
N LYS A 5 -9.47 4.24 3.61
CA LYS A 5 -10.09 3.55 4.74
C LYS A 5 -9.48 4.05 6.04
N ASP A 6 -10.35 4.45 6.96
CA ASP A 6 -9.99 4.74 8.34
C ASP A 6 -10.24 3.50 9.19
N ILE A 7 -9.24 3.09 9.97
CA ILE A 7 -9.28 1.89 10.78
C ILE A 7 -8.93 2.26 12.21
N GLU A 8 -9.89 2.07 13.12
CA GLU A 8 -9.66 2.23 14.54
C GLU A 8 -9.03 0.95 15.13
N VAL A 9 -7.91 1.12 15.84
CA VAL A 9 -7.30 0.09 16.68
C VAL A 9 -7.45 0.50 18.15
N THR A 10 -8.07 -0.38 18.94
CA THR A 10 -8.30 -0.16 20.37
C THR A 10 -6.99 -0.16 21.17
N ALA A 11 -7.00 0.47 22.34
CA ALA A 11 -5.86 0.48 23.26
C ALA A 11 -5.30 -0.92 23.55
N ASN A 12 -3.97 -1.02 23.66
CA ASN A 12 -3.25 -2.24 24.03
C ASN A 12 -3.61 -3.50 23.20
N LYS A 13 -3.98 -3.34 21.94
CA LYS A 13 -4.19 -4.48 21.03
C LYS A 13 -2.85 -5.18 20.76
N LEU A 14 -2.77 -6.49 21.02
CA LEU A 14 -1.53 -7.25 20.91
C LEU A 14 -1.26 -7.73 19.48
N ALA A 15 0.02 -7.90 19.13
CA ALA A 15 0.44 -8.45 17.84
C ALA A 15 -0.09 -9.88 17.58
N SER A 16 -0.31 -10.67 18.63
CA SER A 16 -0.89 -12.02 18.55
C SER A 16 -2.40 -12.03 18.32
N SER A 17 -3.07 -10.88 18.46
CA SER A 17 -4.49 -10.71 18.17
C SER A 17 -4.69 -9.35 17.50
N PRO A 18 -4.20 -9.17 16.27
CA PRO A 18 -4.30 -7.90 15.57
C PRO A 18 -5.76 -7.59 15.21
N LYS A 19 -6.05 -6.32 14.99
CA LYS A 19 -7.26 -5.88 14.30
C LYS A 19 -7.03 -6.08 12.80
N GLU A 20 -7.92 -6.82 12.16
CA GLU A 20 -7.92 -6.97 10.70
C GLU A 20 -9.09 -6.20 10.09
N GLU A 21 -8.85 -5.51 8.99
CA GLU A 21 -9.87 -4.82 8.21
C GLU A 21 -9.63 -4.99 6.71
N ILE A 22 -10.72 -5.11 5.96
CA ILE A 22 -10.68 -5.25 4.50
C ILE A 22 -10.84 -3.89 3.83
N ILE A 23 -9.98 -3.63 2.85
CA ILE A 23 -10.02 -2.47 1.97
C ILE A 23 -10.35 -2.98 0.56
N THR A 24 -11.62 -2.84 0.17
CA THR A 24 -12.03 -3.15 -1.20
C THR A 24 -11.44 -2.13 -2.17
N ILE A 25 -10.78 -2.64 -3.21
CA ILE A 25 -10.16 -1.86 -4.26
C ILE A 25 -10.72 -2.27 -5.62
N ALA A 26 -10.31 -1.57 -6.69
CA ALA A 26 -10.62 -1.99 -8.05
C ALA A 26 -9.55 -2.94 -8.60
N HIS A 27 -9.94 -3.72 -9.62
CA HIS A 27 -9.03 -4.44 -10.50
C HIS A 27 -8.02 -3.49 -11.16
N GLY A 28 -6.72 -3.76 -11.05
CA GLY A 28 -5.69 -2.95 -11.67
C GLY A 28 -4.31 -3.09 -11.03
N ILE A 29 -3.48 -2.06 -11.19
CA ILE A 29 -2.15 -1.95 -10.60
C ILE A 29 -2.22 -0.93 -9.47
N ILE A 30 -1.82 -1.32 -8.27
CA ILE A 30 -1.60 -0.40 -7.16
C ILE A 30 -0.35 0.42 -7.49
N THR A 31 -0.54 1.72 -7.67
CA THR A 31 0.53 2.64 -8.09
C THR A 31 1.10 3.48 -6.96
N TRP A 32 0.36 3.59 -5.86
CA TRP A 32 0.76 4.38 -4.71
C TRP A 32 0.01 3.90 -3.47
N LEU A 33 0.71 3.92 -2.34
CA LEU A 33 0.17 3.55 -1.04
C LEU A 33 0.61 4.59 -0.02
N SER A 34 -0.32 5.03 0.85
CA SER A 34 0.07 5.71 2.07
C SER A 34 -0.67 5.26 3.31
N VAL A 35 0.06 5.25 4.42
CA VAL A 35 -0.44 4.95 5.75
C VAL A 35 -0.15 6.16 6.64
N THR A 36 -1.21 6.76 7.17
CA THR A 36 -1.12 7.90 8.08
C THR A 36 -1.52 7.46 9.48
N PHE A 37 -0.60 7.62 10.42
CA PHE A 37 -0.85 7.40 11.83
C PHE A 37 -1.24 8.74 12.47
N PRO A 38 -2.28 8.76 13.34
CA PRO A 38 -2.69 9.99 14.00
C PRO A 38 -1.59 10.47 14.94
N SER A 39 -1.64 11.74 15.33
CA SER A 39 -0.67 12.24 16.29
C SER A 39 -0.86 11.60 17.66
N GLY A 40 0.24 11.35 18.36
CA GLY A 40 0.22 10.76 19.70
C GLY A 40 0.30 9.24 19.74
N CYS A 41 0.46 8.57 18.59
CA CYS A 41 0.79 7.15 18.53
C CYS A 41 2.17 6.83 19.12
N ASN A 42 3.09 7.81 19.13
CA ASN A 42 4.46 7.67 19.64
C ASN A 42 5.23 6.46 19.08
N GLY A 43 4.92 6.05 17.83
CA GLY A 43 5.53 4.88 17.20
C GLY A 43 5.12 3.52 17.77
N MET A 44 4.07 3.47 18.59
CA MET A 44 3.56 2.24 19.21
C MET A 44 2.41 1.58 18.43
N VAL A 45 1.86 2.26 17.43
CA VAL A 45 0.83 1.69 16.55
C VAL A 45 1.51 1.09 15.33
N HIS A 46 1.25 -0.18 15.09
CA HIS A 46 1.79 -0.96 13.98
C HIS A 46 0.74 -1.18 12.91
N CYS A 47 1.17 -1.19 11.65
CA CYS A 47 0.34 -1.51 10.49
C CYS A 47 1.11 -2.38 9.50
N VAL A 48 0.43 -3.37 8.94
CA VAL A 48 0.88 -4.19 7.82
C VAL A 48 -0.27 -4.25 6.81
N VAL A 49 0.06 -4.14 5.52
CA VAL A 49 -0.90 -4.33 4.42
C VAL A 49 -0.54 -5.60 3.67
N LEU A 50 -1.57 -6.42 3.44
CA LEU A 50 -1.48 -7.70 2.77
C LEU A 50 -2.41 -7.72 1.57
N HIS A 51 -2.03 -8.48 0.55
CA HIS A 51 -2.93 -8.96 -0.48
C HIS A 51 -3.16 -10.45 -0.21
N HIS A 52 -4.41 -10.81 0.11
CA HIS A 52 -4.74 -12.08 0.76
C HIS A 52 -3.92 -12.30 2.03
N GLU A 53 -3.07 -13.34 2.08
CA GLU A 53 -2.19 -13.64 3.21
C GLU A 53 -0.72 -13.24 2.95
N HIS A 54 -0.43 -12.63 1.80
CA HIS A 54 0.92 -12.19 1.45
C HIS A 54 1.12 -10.72 1.82
N GLN A 55 2.14 -10.45 2.63
CA GLN A 55 2.51 -9.10 3.02
C GLN A 55 3.10 -8.33 1.83
N ILE A 56 2.45 -7.23 1.45
CA ILE A 56 2.93 -6.33 0.38
C ILE A 56 3.59 -5.08 0.95
N ALA A 57 3.21 -4.66 2.17
CA ALA A 57 3.77 -3.49 2.82
C ALA A 57 3.87 -3.66 4.35
N PRO A 58 5.08 -3.46 4.94
CA PRO A 58 6.38 -3.34 4.28
C PRO A 58 6.76 -4.59 3.47
N SER A 59 7.67 -4.49 2.50
CA SER A 59 7.96 -5.60 1.57
C SER A 59 8.64 -6.83 2.21
N THR A 60 9.34 -6.65 3.34
CA THR A 60 9.94 -7.77 4.07
C THR A 60 8.98 -8.30 5.11
N GLU A 61 8.67 -9.59 5.04
CA GLU A 61 7.80 -10.28 6.00
C GLU A 61 8.27 -10.07 7.44
N GLY A 62 7.31 -9.84 8.34
CA GLY A 62 7.58 -9.56 9.76
C GLY A 62 7.95 -8.12 10.07
N MET A 63 8.26 -7.28 9.07
CA MET A 63 8.37 -5.83 9.28
C MET A 63 7.01 -5.16 9.38
N THR A 64 6.97 -4.00 10.05
CA THR A 64 5.73 -3.25 10.28
C THR A 64 5.94 -1.76 10.07
N MET A 65 4.95 -1.07 9.52
CA MET A 65 4.93 0.39 9.52
C MET A 65 4.50 0.90 10.89
N LYS A 66 5.15 1.97 11.34
CA LYS A 66 4.79 2.72 12.55
C LYS A 66 5.19 4.18 12.36
N GLY A 67 4.33 5.10 12.76
CA GLY A 67 4.53 6.53 12.54
C GLY A 67 3.86 7.40 13.59
N ASN A 68 3.94 8.70 13.38
CA ASN A 68 3.32 9.72 14.22
C ASN A 68 3.06 10.98 13.38
N ARG A 69 1.80 11.28 13.06
CA ARG A 69 1.33 12.46 12.30
C ARG A 69 1.76 12.53 10.82
N THR A 70 2.98 12.12 10.48
CA THR A 70 3.48 12.14 9.10
C THR A 70 3.05 10.87 8.35
N PRO A 71 2.52 11.00 7.12
CA PRO A 71 2.25 9.84 6.26
C PRO A 71 3.54 9.08 5.93
N ILE A 72 3.45 7.76 5.92
CA ILE A 72 4.44 6.89 5.27
C ILE A 72 3.87 6.55 3.91
N GLU A 73 4.50 7.04 2.85
CA GLU A 73 3.98 6.93 1.48
C GLU A 73 5.09 6.63 0.46
N TRP A 74 4.75 5.86 -0.57
CA TRP A 74 5.67 5.53 -1.66
C TRP A 74 4.89 5.16 -2.93
N ASN A 75 5.58 5.18 -4.06
CA ASN A 75 5.09 4.62 -5.31
C ASN A 75 5.24 3.11 -5.28
N GLU A 76 4.17 2.41 -5.64
CA GLU A 76 4.10 0.95 -5.69
C GLU A 76 3.83 0.51 -7.12
N PHE A 77 4.18 -0.72 -7.49
CA PHE A 77 3.83 -1.29 -8.80
C PHE A 77 3.35 -2.72 -8.63
N TYR A 78 2.28 -2.89 -7.84
CA TYR A 78 1.76 -4.20 -7.48
C TYR A 78 0.51 -4.55 -8.29
N GLU A 79 0.51 -5.70 -8.97
CA GLU A 79 -0.61 -6.15 -9.79
C GLU A 79 -1.69 -6.86 -8.95
N SER A 80 -2.93 -6.34 -8.97
CA SER A 80 -4.11 -6.98 -8.36
C SER A 80 -5.14 -7.29 -9.45
N TYR A 81 -4.97 -8.46 -10.07
CA TYR A 81 -5.84 -8.93 -11.17
C TYR A 81 -6.75 -10.10 -10.79
N GLN A 82 -6.47 -10.77 -9.68
CA GLN A 82 -7.29 -11.90 -9.22
C GLN A 82 -8.31 -11.42 -8.20
N PRO A 83 -9.60 -11.80 -8.35
CA PRO A 83 -10.59 -11.54 -7.31
C PRO A 83 -10.34 -12.44 -6.08
N PRO A 84 -10.76 -12.02 -4.88
CA PRO A 84 -11.39 -10.74 -4.55
C PRO A 84 -10.41 -9.56 -4.66
N TYR A 85 -10.88 -8.41 -5.17
CA TYR A 85 -10.08 -7.18 -5.29
C TYR A 85 -10.02 -6.46 -3.95
N GLU A 86 -9.21 -6.99 -3.05
CA GLU A 86 -9.17 -6.54 -1.67
C GLU A 86 -7.75 -6.55 -1.10
N LEU A 87 -7.48 -5.58 -0.24
CA LEU A 87 -6.31 -5.61 0.64
C LEU A 87 -6.78 -5.85 2.06
N LYS A 88 -5.95 -6.55 2.83
CA LYS A 88 -6.14 -6.74 4.26
C LYS A 88 -5.15 -5.87 5.02
N ALA A 89 -5.66 -5.03 5.90
CA ALA A 89 -4.83 -4.27 6.82
C ALA A 89 -4.82 -4.96 8.20
N ARG A 90 -3.64 -5.19 8.75
CA ARG A 90 -3.43 -5.71 10.11
C ARG A 90 -2.84 -4.63 11.00
N LEU A 91 -3.51 -4.33 12.11
CA LEU A 91 -3.10 -3.28 13.05
C LEU A 91 -3.05 -3.78 14.48
N TRP A 92 -2.09 -3.29 15.25
CA TRP A 92 -1.99 -3.53 16.68
C TRP A 92 -1.27 -2.36 17.36
N SER A 93 -1.45 -2.22 18.67
CA SER A 93 -1.00 -1.04 19.42
C SER A 93 -0.62 -1.40 20.85
N PRO A 94 0.40 -2.24 21.05
CA PRO A 94 0.77 -2.73 22.37
C PRO A 94 1.29 -1.57 23.21
N GLY A 95 0.85 -1.49 24.47
CA GLY A 95 1.25 -0.41 25.38
C GLY A 95 0.60 0.96 25.13
N THR A 96 -0.33 1.08 24.17
CA THR A 96 -1.11 2.33 24.02
C THR A 96 -2.24 2.41 25.06
N GLY A 97 -2.51 3.62 25.54
CA GLY A 97 -3.55 3.88 26.55
C GLY A 97 -4.92 4.31 25.98
N TYR A 98 -5.02 4.51 24.67
CA TYR A 98 -6.26 4.93 24.00
C TYR A 98 -6.33 4.36 22.58
N ALA A 99 -7.51 4.49 21.95
CA ALA A 99 -7.74 4.04 20.58
C ALA A 99 -7.13 5.01 19.55
N HIS A 100 -6.64 4.46 18.44
CA HIS A 100 -6.03 5.26 17.36
C HIS A 100 -6.69 4.94 16.03
N THR A 101 -6.97 5.97 15.23
CA THR A 101 -7.50 5.81 13.87
C THR A 101 -6.40 5.97 12.84
N VAL A 102 -5.97 4.87 12.22
CA VAL A 102 -4.99 4.87 11.13
C VAL A 102 -5.71 4.98 9.80
N THR A 103 -5.27 5.92 8.96
CA THR A 103 -5.83 6.12 7.61
C THR A 103 -4.93 5.45 6.57
N ILE A 104 -5.49 4.53 5.78
CA ILE A 104 -4.81 3.89 4.67
C ILE A 104 -5.41 4.39 3.36
N ARG A 105 -4.54 4.80 2.43
CA ARG A 105 -4.90 5.28 1.10
C ARG A 105 -4.18 4.47 0.03
N VAL A 106 -4.90 4.11 -1.03
CA VAL A 106 -4.38 3.26 -2.10
C VAL A 106 -4.83 3.84 -3.43
N ALA A 107 -3.89 4.12 -4.32
CA ALA A 107 -4.20 4.49 -5.69
C ALA A 107 -4.07 3.26 -6.59
N VAL A 108 -5.11 2.98 -7.38
CA VAL A 108 -5.12 1.92 -8.38
C VAL A 108 -5.37 2.51 -9.76
N LEU A 109 -4.50 2.17 -10.71
CA LEU A 109 -4.66 2.51 -12.12
C LEU A 109 -4.88 1.26 -12.97
N PRO A 110 -5.67 1.34 -14.06
CA PRO A 110 -5.79 0.24 -15.00
C PRO A 110 -4.46 0.00 -15.71
N LYS A 111 -4.17 -1.27 -16.05
CA LYS A 111 -2.92 -1.69 -16.72
C LYS A 111 -2.61 -0.89 -18.00
N SER A 112 -3.65 -0.53 -18.76
CA SER A 112 -3.53 0.26 -19.99
C SER A 112 -2.92 1.65 -19.80
N VAL A 113 -3.04 2.24 -18.60
CA VAL A 113 -2.51 3.57 -18.27
C VAL A 113 -1.08 3.49 -17.73
N VAL A 114 -0.70 2.37 -17.11
CA VAL A 114 0.64 2.17 -16.54
C VAL A 114 1.65 1.71 -17.60
N ALA A 115 1.24 0.85 -18.54
CA ALA A 115 2.13 0.32 -19.59
C ALA A 115 2.86 1.39 -20.46
N PRO A 116 2.25 2.55 -20.79
CA PRO A 116 2.95 3.64 -21.49
C PRO A 116 4.05 4.30 -20.66
N LEU A 117 3.96 4.29 -19.32
CA LEU A 117 4.94 4.92 -18.43
C LEU A 117 6.21 4.07 -18.26
N THR A 118 6.12 2.76 -18.44
CA THR A 118 7.27 1.84 -18.36
C THR A 118 7.86 1.52 -19.75
N GLY A 119 7.26 1.99 -20.84
CA GLY A 119 7.38 1.41 -22.18
C GLY A 119 7.88 2.32 -23.32
N ILE A 120 8.47 3.48 -23.06
CA ILE A 120 8.93 4.38 -24.16
C ILE A 120 10.34 4.01 -24.69
N ALA A 121 11.04 3.05 -24.07
CA ALA A 121 12.41 2.71 -24.47
C ALA A 121 12.55 1.97 -25.83
N PRO A 122 11.65 1.06 -26.29
CA PRO A 122 11.91 0.33 -27.54
C PRO A 122 11.24 0.94 -28.79
N MET A 123 10.49 2.04 -28.70
CA MET A 123 9.87 2.63 -29.89
C MET A 123 10.88 3.48 -30.71
N PHE A 124 11.92 4.03 -30.07
CA PHE A 124 12.95 4.81 -30.74
C PHE A 124 14.04 3.97 -31.43
N THR A 125 14.29 2.72 -31.00
CA THR A 125 15.32 1.87 -31.62
C THR A 125 14.94 1.36 -33.00
N LYS A 126 13.65 1.29 -33.34
CA LYS A 126 13.22 1.00 -34.72
C LYS A 126 13.38 2.21 -35.66
N PHE A 127 13.29 3.43 -35.15
CA PHE A 127 13.44 4.64 -35.98
C PHE A 127 14.91 4.92 -36.32
N PHE A 128 15.85 4.71 -35.38
CA PHE A 128 17.29 4.91 -35.66
C PHE A 128 17.90 3.83 -36.57
N LYS A 129 17.40 2.59 -36.53
CA LYS A 129 17.79 1.55 -37.51
C LYS A 129 17.30 1.84 -38.93
N LEU A 130 16.21 2.60 -39.07
CA LEU A 130 15.68 3.02 -40.38
C LEU A 130 16.44 4.25 -40.95
N LEU A 131 17.06 5.06 -40.09
CA LEU A 131 17.80 6.27 -40.45
C LEU A 131 19.29 6.05 -40.73
N GLY A 132 19.78 4.80 -40.66
CA GLY A 132 21.12 4.45 -41.14
C GLY A 132 22.30 5.05 -40.35
N VAL A 133 22.06 5.58 -39.16
CA VAL A 133 23.13 6.03 -38.27
C VAL A 133 23.60 4.82 -37.46
N LYS A 134 24.89 4.46 -37.60
CA LYS A 134 25.54 3.41 -36.80
C LYS A 134 25.57 3.75 -35.33
#